data_AF-A0A4Q1SZW7-F1
#
_entry.id   AF-A0A4Q1SZW7-F1
#
_cell.length_a   1.000
_cell.length_b   1.000
_cell.length_c   1.000
_cell.angle_alpha   90.00
_cell.angle_beta   90.00
_cell.angle_gamma   90.00
#
_symmetry.space_group_name_H-M   'P 1'
#
loop_
_entity.id
_entity.type
_entity.pdbx_description
1 polymer ?
#
loop_
_entity_poly.entity_id
_entity_poly.type
_entity_poly.pdbx_seq_one_letter_code
_entity_poly.pdbx_strand_id
1 'polypeptide(L)'
;MRFFNKVKGTLDIATRKSQDALEINKLNTQIKKLETEAEKLYQSIGEKIFRDPIMEQDETKHHVKAQVHALTHLHRQIDEMKGKVLFLKDLVTCDSCRQIVTISTKFCPDCGNNIAELVKRTMKNLSLEEHNLSNEKDKPLS
;
A
#
# COMPACT_ATOMS: atom_id res chain seq x y z
N MET A 1 28.06 4.96 -6.04
CA MET A 1 28.87 6.19 -6.15
C MET A 1 27.99 7.40 -5.90
N ARG A 2 28.47 8.32 -5.06
CA ARG A 2 27.82 9.57 -4.66
C ARG A 2 28.07 10.65 -5.71
N PHE A 3 27.02 11.22 -6.30
CA PHE A 3 27.08 12.43 -7.12
C PHE A 3 26.54 13.62 -6.33
N PHE A 4 27.36 14.13 -5.41
CA PHE A 4 27.13 15.42 -4.78
C PHE A 4 27.91 16.48 -5.55
N ASN A 5 27.23 17.23 -6.41
CA ASN A 5 27.65 18.57 -6.82
C ASN A 5 26.42 19.45 -7.04
N LYS A 6 25.96 20.02 -5.93
CA LYS A 6 25.41 21.37 -5.73
C LYS A 6 25.05 22.14 -7.03
N VAL A 7 23.83 21.95 -7.52
CA VAL A 7 23.10 22.91 -8.37
C VAL A 7 21.84 23.33 -7.61
N LYS A 8 21.74 24.63 -7.33
CA LYS A 8 20.80 25.22 -6.37
C LYS A 8 19.35 25.15 -6.84
N GLY A 9 18.52 24.39 -6.14
CA GLY A 9 17.18 24.82 -5.67
C GLY A 9 15.96 24.57 -6.56
N THR A 10 16.09 24.46 -7.88
CA THR A 10 14.92 24.28 -8.78
C THR A 10 14.98 23.02 -9.65
N LEU A 11 16.17 22.48 -9.90
CA LEU A 11 16.35 21.26 -10.70
C LEU A 11 16.02 19.99 -9.90
N ASP A 12 16.43 19.95 -8.62
CA ASP A 12 16.24 18.77 -7.74
C ASP A 12 14.76 18.48 -7.45
N ILE A 13 13.91 19.51 -7.39
CA ILE A 13 12.47 19.35 -7.12
C ILE A 13 11.77 18.73 -8.32
N ALA A 14 12.11 19.16 -9.54
CA ALA A 14 11.51 18.65 -10.77
C ALA A 14 11.88 17.18 -11.02
N THR A 15 13.14 16.81 -10.77
CA THR A 15 13.59 15.41 -10.88
C THR A 15 12.95 14.52 -9.82
N ARG A 16 12.89 14.95 -8.54
CA ARG A 16 12.23 14.18 -7.48
C ARG A 16 10.74 13.95 -7.76
N LYS A 17 10.00 15.00 -8.12
CA LYS A 17 8.57 14.86 -8.48
C LYS A 17 8.35 13.92 -9.68
N SER A 18 9.28 13.90 -10.63
CA SER A 18 9.22 12.98 -11.77
C SER A 18 9.45 11.53 -11.36
N GLN A 19 10.38 11.28 -10.43
CA GLN A 19 10.61 9.95 -9.85
C GLN A 19 9.40 9.47 -9.04
N ASP A 20 8.84 10.33 -8.19
CA ASP A 20 7.63 10.04 -7.40
C ASP A 20 6.46 9.67 -8.34
N ALA A 21 6.29 10.38 -9.46
CA ALA A 21 5.24 10.09 -10.44
C ALA A 21 5.38 8.70 -11.08
N LEU A 22 6.60 8.27 -11.43
CA LEU A 22 6.85 6.94 -11.97
C LEU A 22 6.56 5.85 -10.93
N GLU A 23 6.98 6.08 -9.69
CA GLU A 23 6.73 5.15 -8.59
C GLU A 23 5.23 5.03 -8.28
N ILE A 24 4.51 6.14 -8.20
CA ILE A 24 3.05 6.17 -8.06
C ILE A 24 2.38 5.37 -9.18
N ASN A 25 2.81 5.54 -10.44
CA ASN A 25 2.24 4.79 -11.56
C ASN A 25 2.50 3.28 -11.45
N LYS A 26 3.71 2.89 -11.00
CA LYS A 26 4.05 1.49 -10.74
C LYS A 26 3.18 0.91 -9.64
N LEU A 27 3.05 1.59 -8.51
CA LEU A 27 2.20 1.19 -7.38
C LEU A 27 0.73 1.08 -7.81
N ASN A 28 0.20 2.06 -8.52
CA ASN A 28 -1.18 2.03 -9.02
C ASN A 28 -1.43 0.84 -9.97
N THR A 29 -0.44 0.50 -10.80
CA THR A 29 -0.55 -0.69 -11.68
C THR A 29 -0.59 -1.98 -10.86
N GLN A 30 0.21 -2.07 -9.78
CA GLN A 30 0.18 -3.23 -8.88
C GLN A 30 -1.14 -3.31 -8.09
N ILE A 31 -1.63 -2.18 -7.56
CA ILE A 31 -2.93 -2.07 -6.90
C ILE A 31 -4.03 -2.60 -7.82
N LYS A 32 -4.09 -2.14 -9.08
CA LYS A 32 -5.10 -2.61 -10.05
C LYS A 32 -5.04 -4.12 -10.30
N LYS A 33 -3.85 -4.72 -10.30
CA LYS A 33 -3.69 -6.17 -10.45
C LYS A 33 -4.25 -6.92 -9.24
N LEU A 34 -3.91 -6.47 -8.03
CA LEU A 34 -4.42 -7.06 -6.78
C LEU A 34 -5.93 -6.87 -6.63
N GLU A 35 -6.47 -5.71 -7.03
CA GLU A 35 -7.91 -5.44 -7.03
C GLU A 35 -8.65 -6.38 -8.00
N THR A 36 -8.11 -6.61 -9.20
CA THR A 36 -8.64 -7.60 -10.15
C THR A 36 -8.60 -9.02 -9.57
N GLU A 37 -7.55 -9.37 -8.82
CA GLU A 37 -7.45 -10.68 -8.17
C GLU A 37 -8.47 -10.84 -7.05
N ALA A 38 -8.67 -9.80 -6.24
CA ALA A 38 -9.70 -9.77 -5.21
C ALA A 38 -11.10 -9.93 -5.83
N GLU A 39 -11.37 -9.26 -6.96
CA GLU A 39 -12.64 -9.40 -7.69
C GLU A 39 -12.93 -10.86 -8.11
N LYS A 40 -11.92 -11.58 -8.59
CA LYS A 40 -12.05 -13.01 -8.91
C LYS A 40 -12.37 -13.86 -7.68
N LEU A 41 -11.75 -13.55 -6.54
CA LEU A 41 -12.05 -14.25 -5.29
C LEU A 41 -13.48 -13.97 -4.82
N TYR A 42 -13.95 -12.72 -4.91
CA TYR A 42 -15.34 -12.38 -4.59
C TYR A 42 -16.34 -13.15 -5.47
N GLN A 43 -16.08 -13.22 -6.78
CA GLN A 43 -16.91 -13.98 -7.70
C GLN A 43 -16.92 -15.47 -7.33
N SER A 44 -15.76 -16.06 -7.07
CA SER A 44 -15.65 -17.47 -6.70
C SER A 44 -16.34 -17.81 -5.37
N ILE A 45 -16.23 -16.93 -4.36
CA ILE A 45 -16.95 -17.06 -3.09
C ILE A 45 -18.46 -16.99 -3.35
N GLY A 46 -18.90 -15.97 -4.10
CA GLY A 46 -20.31 -15.76 -4.44
C GLY A 46 -20.92 -16.95 -5.17
N GLU A 47 -20.20 -17.51 -6.15
CA GLU A 47 -20.64 -18.72 -6.86
C GLU A 47 -20.77 -19.93 -5.93
N LYS A 48 -19.81 -20.14 -5.03
CA LYS A 48 -19.85 -21.28 -4.10
C LYS A 48 -21.00 -21.15 -3.11
N ILE A 49 -21.20 -19.96 -2.53
CA ILE A 49 -22.32 -19.68 -1.62
C ILE A 49 -23.67 -19.74 -2.35
N PHE A 50 -23.77 -19.25 -3.59
CA PHE A 50 -25.01 -19.35 -4.34
C PHE A 50 -25.45 -20.81 -4.56
N ARG A 51 -24.50 -21.72 -4.79
CA ARG A 51 -24.77 -23.15 -4.98
C ARG A 51 -25.07 -23.90 -3.68
N ASP A 52 -24.50 -23.45 -2.57
CA ASP A 52 -24.68 -24.03 -1.24
C ASP A 52 -24.90 -22.91 -0.20
N PRO A 53 -26.13 -22.34 -0.14
CA PRO A 53 -26.40 -21.10 0.61
C PRO A 53 -26.28 -21.24 2.12
N ILE A 54 -26.58 -22.42 2.65
CA ILE A 54 -26.44 -22.73 4.07
C ILE A 54 -25.06 -23.29 4.41
N MET A 55 -24.15 -23.36 3.43
CA MET A 55 -22.80 -23.90 3.54
C MET A 55 -22.81 -25.27 4.22
N GLU A 56 -23.70 -26.17 3.80
CA GLU A 56 -23.87 -27.48 4.43
C GLU A 56 -22.63 -28.36 4.16
N GLN A 57 -22.08 -28.24 2.95
CA GLN A 57 -20.92 -29.02 2.54
C GLN A 57 -19.63 -28.47 3.16
N ASP A 58 -18.83 -29.34 3.79
CA ASP A 58 -17.55 -28.93 4.36
C ASP A 58 -16.58 -28.39 3.28
N GLU A 59 -16.67 -28.89 2.06
CA GLU A 59 -15.92 -28.35 0.92
C GLU A 59 -16.24 -26.86 0.68
N THR A 60 -17.53 -26.47 0.73
CA THR A 60 -17.96 -25.07 0.64
C THR A 60 -17.35 -24.23 1.76
N LYS A 61 -17.43 -24.71 3.00
CA LYS A 61 -16.85 -24.00 4.16
C LYS A 61 -15.34 -23.80 4.01
N HIS A 62 -14.62 -24.85 3.62
CA HIS A 62 -13.17 -24.79 3.43
C HIS A 62 -12.77 -23.85 2.30
N HIS A 63 -13.46 -23.94 1.16
CA HIS A 63 -13.23 -23.07 0.01
C HIS A 63 -13.42 -21.59 0.36
N VAL A 64 -14.58 -21.25 0.94
CA VAL A 64 -14.88 -19.87 1.36
C VAL A 64 -13.87 -19.38 2.39
N LYS A 65 -13.54 -20.18 3.41
CA LYS A 65 -12.56 -19.80 4.44
C LYS A 65 -11.17 -19.53 3.85
N ALA A 66 -10.70 -20.37 2.94
CA ALA A 66 -9.41 -20.20 2.29
C ALA A 66 -9.37 -18.91 1.45
N GLN A 67 -10.43 -18.65 0.68
CA GLN A 67 -10.50 -17.45 -0.17
C GLN A 67 -10.67 -16.17 0.64
N VAL A 68 -11.40 -16.19 1.75
CA VAL A 68 -11.49 -15.04 2.68
C VAL A 68 -10.13 -14.72 3.30
N HIS A 69 -9.35 -15.74 3.65
CA HIS A 69 -7.98 -15.54 4.13
C HIS A 69 -7.09 -14.90 3.04
N ALA A 70 -7.18 -15.39 1.80
CA ALA A 70 -6.46 -14.80 0.67
C ALA A 70 -6.89 -13.35 0.41
N LEU A 71 -8.19 -13.04 0.45
CA LEU A 71 -8.72 -11.68 0.34
C LEU A 71 -8.18 -10.75 1.43
N THR A 72 -8.10 -11.23 2.66
CA THR A 72 -7.55 -10.46 3.79
C THR A 72 -6.09 -10.06 3.51
N HIS A 73 -5.30 -10.99 2.96
CA HIS A 73 -3.93 -10.71 2.58
C HIS A 73 -3.84 -9.69 1.42
N LEU A 74 -4.63 -9.87 0.35
CA LEU A 74 -4.67 -8.94 -0.78
C LEU A 74 -5.07 -7.52 -0.36
N HIS A 75 -6.10 -7.38 0.47
CA HIS A 75 -6.51 -6.07 0.98
C HIS A 75 -5.43 -5.38 1.80
N ARG A 76 -4.72 -6.14 2.65
CA ARG A 76 -3.59 -5.59 3.40
C ARG A 76 -2.52 -5.04 2.45
N GLN A 77 -2.16 -5.78 1.41
CA GLN A 77 -1.18 -5.31 0.42
C GLN A 77 -1.67 -4.07 -0.34
N ILE A 78 -2.96 -4.04 -0.72
CA ILE A 78 -3.58 -2.89 -1.37
C ILE A 78 -3.53 -1.65 -0.46
N ASP A 79 -3.88 -1.80 0.82
CA ASP A 79 -3.88 -0.72 1.80
C ASP A 79 -2.47 -0.18 2.05
N GLU A 80 -1.48 -1.07 2.19
CA GLU A 80 -0.07 -0.69 2.30
C GLU A 80 0.39 0.10 1.07
N MET A 81 0.11 -0.38 -0.15
CA MET A 81 0.47 0.33 -1.38
C MET A 81 -0.26 1.67 -1.53
N LYS A 82 -1.56 1.74 -1.21
CA LYS A 82 -2.33 3.00 -1.22
C LYS A 82 -1.76 4.01 -0.21
N GLY A 83 -1.33 3.53 0.95
CA GLY A 83 -0.62 4.35 1.95
C GLY A 83 0.67 4.95 1.39
N LYS A 84 1.48 4.16 0.68
CA LYS A 84 2.71 4.65 0.00
C LYS A 84 2.39 5.69 -1.06
N VAL A 85 1.36 5.45 -1.88
CA VAL A 85 0.91 6.42 -2.89
C VAL A 85 0.49 7.74 -2.26
N LEU A 86 -0.25 7.72 -1.15
CA LEU A 86 -0.60 8.94 -0.43
C LEU A 86 0.65 9.65 0.12
N PHE A 87 1.58 8.89 0.70
CA PHE A 87 2.80 9.44 1.27
C PHE A 87 3.67 10.14 0.20
N LEU A 88 3.83 9.54 -0.98
CA LEU A 88 4.52 10.16 -2.13
C LEU A 88 3.81 11.41 -2.68
N LYS A 89 2.55 11.63 -2.31
CA LYS A 89 1.76 12.83 -2.63
C LYS A 89 1.75 13.85 -1.49
N ASP A 90 2.62 13.70 -0.49
CA ASP A 90 2.65 14.51 0.74
C ASP A 90 1.34 14.43 1.56
N LEU A 91 0.63 13.30 1.48
CA LEU A 91 -0.62 13.01 2.19
C LEU A 91 -0.48 11.77 3.09
N VAL A 92 -1.33 11.69 4.11
CA VAL A 92 -1.45 10.53 4.98
C VAL A 92 -2.89 10.36 5.47
N THR A 93 -3.32 9.12 5.65
CA THR A 93 -4.61 8.79 6.28
C THR A 93 -4.45 8.76 7.80
N CYS A 94 -5.24 9.54 8.52
CA CYS A 94 -5.29 9.51 9.98
C CYS A 94 -5.67 8.11 10.46
N ASP A 95 -4.89 7.53 11.37
CA ASP A 95 -5.14 6.20 11.96
C ASP A 95 -6.33 6.20 12.94
N SER A 96 -6.72 7.35 13.48
CA SER A 96 -7.85 7.49 14.40
C SER A 96 -9.20 7.68 13.70
N CYS A 97 -9.30 8.61 12.74
CA CYS A 97 -10.58 8.97 12.11
C CYS A 97 -10.64 8.68 10.60
N ARG A 98 -9.57 8.17 10.01
CA ARG A 98 -9.47 7.83 8.57
C ARG A 98 -9.55 9.01 7.60
N GLN A 99 -9.53 10.25 8.08
CA GLN A 99 -9.41 11.43 7.21
C GLN A 99 -8.04 11.48 6.52
N ILE A 100 -8.00 11.87 5.25
CA ILE A 100 -6.76 12.17 4.53
C ILE A 100 -6.32 13.61 4.83
N VAL A 101 -5.09 13.76 5.32
CA VAL A 101 -4.50 15.04 5.72
C VAL A 101 -3.09 15.20 5.14
N THR A 102 -2.57 16.42 5.08
CA THR A 102 -1.20 16.65 4.61
C THR A 102 -0.19 16.22 5.66
N ILE A 103 0.96 15.69 5.24
CA ILE A 103 2.04 15.26 6.15
C ILE A 103 2.66 16.43 6.94
N SER A 104 2.42 17.67 6.51
CA SER A 104 2.86 18.89 7.17
C SER A 104 2.00 19.29 8.38
N THR A 105 0.83 18.70 8.56
CA THR A 105 -0.04 18.97 9.72
C THR A 105 0.51 18.31 10.98
N LYS A 106 0.46 19.03 12.12
CA LYS A 106 0.85 18.45 13.42
C LYS A 106 -0.26 17.60 14.03
N PHE A 107 -1.51 18.05 13.89
CA PHE A 107 -2.69 17.39 14.42
C PHE A 107 -3.77 17.28 13.34
N CYS A 108 -4.58 16.23 13.41
CA CYS A 108 -5.71 16.02 12.51
C CYS A 108 -6.78 17.09 12.78
N PRO A 109 -7.26 17.81 11.75
CA PRO A 109 -8.29 18.84 11.94
C PRO A 109 -9.64 18.26 12.37
N ASP A 110 -9.95 17.01 12.03
CA ASP A 110 -11.24 16.37 12.34
C ASP A 110 -11.29 15.72 13.74
N CYS A 111 -10.19 15.14 14.21
CA CYS A 111 -10.20 14.35 15.47
C CYS A 111 -9.09 14.71 16.47
N GLY A 112 -8.19 15.65 16.14
CA GLY A 112 -7.11 16.08 17.03
C GLY A 112 -5.93 15.10 17.18
N ASN A 113 -5.96 13.94 16.51
CA ASN A 113 -4.87 12.95 16.59
C ASN A 113 -3.51 13.50 16.08
N ASN A 114 -2.40 13.03 16.64
CA ASN A 114 -1.05 13.51 16.33
C ASN A 114 -0.52 12.95 14.99
N ILE A 115 -0.60 13.77 13.94
CA ILE A 115 -0.19 13.40 12.58
C ILE A 115 1.33 13.44 12.44
N ALA A 116 2.02 14.35 13.11
CA ALA A 116 3.48 14.43 13.04
C ALA A 116 4.15 13.12 13.53
N GLU A 117 3.58 12.49 14.56
CA GLU A 117 4.03 11.20 15.06
C GLU A 117 3.68 10.04 14.11
N LEU A 118 2.49 10.06 13.52
CA LEU A 118 2.10 9.11 12.48
C LEU A 118 3.06 9.15 11.29
N VAL A 119 3.37 10.35 10.76
CA VAL A 119 4.30 10.56 9.65
C VAL A 119 5.69 10.00 9.98
N LYS A 120 6.21 10.25 11.18
CA LYS A 120 7.51 9.69 11.63
C LYS A 120 7.52 8.16 11.59
N ARG A 121 6.44 7.51 12.05
CA ARG A 121 6.31 6.04 12.01
C ARG A 121 6.27 5.54 10.57
N THR A 122 5.49 6.19 9.70
CA THR A 122 5.38 5.83 8.28
C THR A 122 6.72 5.95 7.56
N MET A 123 7.45 7.05 7.77
CA MET A 123 8.79 7.25 7.22
C MET A 123 9.80 6.19 7.65
N LYS A 124 9.76 5.81 8.94
CA LYS A 124 10.63 4.74 9.47
C LYS A 124 10.33 3.40 8.81
N ASN A 125 9.06 3.10 8.54
CA ASN A 125 8.68 1.85 7.90
C ASN A 125 9.11 1.81 6.43
N LEU A 126 8.97 2.93 5.70
CA LEU A 126 9.39 3.07 4.30
C LEU A 126 10.91 2.94 4.13
N SER A 127 11.71 3.57 5.00
CA SER A 127 13.18 3.51 4.89
C SER A 127 13.75 2.12 5.19
N LEU A 128 13.06 1.31 6.00
CA LEU A 128 13.42 -0.09 6.24
C LEU A 128 13.16 -0.97 5.00
N GLU A 129 12.17 -0.63 4.17
CA GLU A 129 11.91 -1.36 2.94
C GLU A 129 12.98 -1.10 1.87
N GLU A 130 13.48 0.12 1.72
CA GLU A 130 14.53 0.46 0.76
C GLU A 130 15.84 -0.33 1.00
N HIS A 131 16.17 -0.58 2.28
CA HIS A 131 17.31 -1.41 2.67
C HIS A 131 17.09 -2.91 2.39
N ASN A 132 15.84 -3.39 2.42
CA ASN A 132 15.54 -4.78 2.09
C ASN A 132 15.51 -5.03 0.57
N LEU A 133 15.01 -4.07 -0.21
CA LEU A 133 15.00 -4.09 -1.68
C LEU A 133 16.40 -3.99 -2.32
N SER A 134 17.38 -3.46 -1.60
CA SER A 134 18.78 -3.43 -2.03
C SER A 134 19.52 -4.75 -1.75
N ASN A 135 19.05 -5.56 -0.80
CA ASN A 135 19.66 -6.86 -0.47
C ASN A 135 19.13 -8.02 -1.34
N GLU A 136 17.99 -7.88 -2.03
CA GLU A 136 17.45 -8.93 -2.92
C GLU A 136 18.06 -8.93 -4.33
N LYS A 137 18.74 -7.86 -4.74
CA LYS A 137 19.36 -7.77 -6.09
C LYS A 137 20.69 -8.53 -6.22
N ASP A 138 21.23 -9.02 -5.10
CA ASP A 138 22.50 -9.75 -5.03
C ASP A 138 22.33 -11.25 -4.74
N LYS A 139 21.11 -11.81 -4.86
CA LYS A 139 20.93 -13.27 -4.76
C LYS A 139 21.31 -13.91 -6.10
N PRO A 140 22.40 -14.69 -6.20
CA PRO A 140 22.72 -15.37 -7.44
C PRO A 140 21.59 -16.34 -7.79
N LEU A 141 21.18 -16.34 -9.06
CA LEU A 141 20.35 -17.40 -9.62
C LEU A 141 21.09 -18.72 -9.39
N SER A 142 20.57 -19.53 -8.47
CA SER A 142 20.87 -20.95 -8.33
C SER A 142 19.82 -21.75 -9.06
#